data_AF-A0A939KW84-F1
#
_entry.id   AF-A0A939KW84-F1
#
_cell.length_a   1.000
_cell.length_b   1.000
_cell.length_c   1.000
_cell.angle_alpha   90.00
_cell.angle_beta   90.00
_cell.angle_gamma   90.00
#
_symmetry.space_group_name_H-M   'P 1'
#
loop_
_entity.id
_entity.type
_entity.pdbx_description
1 polymer ?
#
loop_
_entity_poly.entity_id
_entity_poly.type
_entity_poly.pdbx_seq_one_letter_code
_entity_poly.pdbx_strand_id
1 'polypeptide(L)'
;MVKYTLRIKNQSSNEEYDWAIDLQKEQEDRPELYFTQGECERIRGELQRQSSCRIGDSQMGRIVATWIEDIKEGYRHSELTLDLPLMSEGDMDNLQESGNQAIPGIIAPDLSEVEPQTGALPPLRLS
;
A
#
# COMPACT_ATOMS: atom_id res chain seq x y z
N MET A 1 -3.30 24.34 -4.44
CA MET A 1 -3.70 22.95 -4.22
C MET A 1 -5.18 22.93 -3.93
N VAL A 2 -5.92 22.07 -4.62
CA VAL A 2 -7.36 21.88 -4.44
C VAL A 2 -7.57 20.45 -3.97
N LYS A 3 -8.38 20.29 -2.93
CA LYS A 3 -8.67 19.00 -2.32
C LYS A 3 -9.86 18.34 -3.02
N TYR A 4 -9.65 17.13 -3.51
CA TYR A 4 -10.67 16.27 -4.11
C TYR A 4 -10.91 15.08 -3.20
N THR A 5 -12.17 14.76 -2.94
CA THR A 5 -12.57 13.67 -2.05
C THR A 5 -13.40 12.66 -2.83
N LEU A 6 -13.07 11.39 -2.68
CA LEU A 6 -13.79 10.25 -3.22
C LEU A 6 -14.34 9.44 -2.05
N ARG A 7 -15.65 9.26 -2.02
CA ARG A 7 -16.34 8.36 -1.10
C ARG A 7 -16.61 7.04 -1.80
N ILE A 8 -16.10 5.95 -1.26
CA ILE A 8 -16.39 4.59 -1.72
C ILE A 8 -17.35 3.94 -0.75
N LYS A 9 -18.52 3.54 -1.24
CA LYS A 9 -19.51 2.79 -0.48
C LYS A 9 -19.44 1.31 -0.87
N ASN A 10 -19.16 0.45 0.09
CA ASN A 10 -19.19 -1.00 -0.11
C ASN A 10 -20.63 -1.51 -0.02
N GLN A 11 -21.15 -2.10 -1.10
CA GLN A 11 -22.48 -2.71 -1.13
C GLN A 11 -22.60 -3.93 -0.20
N SER A 12 -21.53 -4.70 -0.04
CA SER A 12 -21.56 -5.96 0.69
C SER A 12 -21.57 -5.74 2.21
N SER A 13 -20.80 -4.75 2.69
CA SER A 13 -20.68 -4.44 4.13
C SER A 13 -21.45 -3.20 4.57
N ASN A 14 -22.00 -2.42 3.62
CA ASN A 14 -22.60 -1.09 3.87
C ASN A 14 -21.66 -0.11 4.59
N GLU A 15 -20.35 -0.30 4.42
CA GLU A 15 -19.30 0.56 4.94
C GLU A 15 -18.96 1.66 3.91
N GLU A 16 -18.55 2.82 4.41
CA GLU A 16 -18.23 3.99 3.60
C GLU A 16 -16.82 4.45 3.94
N TYR A 17 -16.00 4.65 2.91
CA TYR A 17 -14.60 5.05 3.03
C TYR A 17 -14.38 6.34 2.25
N ASP A 18 -13.91 7.37 2.95
CA ASP A 18 -13.59 8.65 2.34
C ASP A 18 -12.09 8.76 2.10
N TRP A 19 -11.72 9.02 0.85
CA TRP A 19 -10.34 9.16 0.42
C TRP A 19 -10.13 10.54 -0.20
N ALA A 20 -9.12 11.28 0.24
CA ALA A 20 -8.87 12.62 -0.28
C ALA A 20 -7.46 12.75 -0.86
N ILE A 21 -7.37 13.46 -1.99
CA ILE A 21 -6.12 13.82 -2.64
C ILE A 21 -6.06 15.32 -2.85
N ASP A 22 -4.85 15.85 -2.82
CA ASP A 22 -4.56 17.24 -3.14
C ASP A 22 -3.97 17.31 -4.54
N LEU A 23 -4.71 17.92 -5.45
CA LEU A 23 -4.27 18.11 -6.83
C LEU A 23 -3.66 19.50 -7.01
N GLN A 24 -2.57 19.55 -7.78
CA GLN A 24 -2.03 20.79 -8.34
C GLN A 24 -2.86 21.24 -9.54
N LYS A 25 -2.68 22.50 -9.96
CA LYS A 25 -3.50 23.08 -11.03
C LYS A 25 -3.31 22.32 -12.35
N GLU A 26 -2.08 21.92 -12.64
CA GLU A 26 -1.73 21.14 -13.83
C GLU A 26 -2.35 19.73 -13.81
N GLN A 27 -2.57 19.18 -12.62
CA GLN A 27 -3.21 17.87 -12.41
C GLN A 27 -4.73 17.99 -12.40
N GLU A 28 -5.29 19.14 -12.04
CA GLU A 28 -6.73 19.41 -12.18
C GLU A 28 -7.12 19.52 -13.66
N ASP A 29 -6.33 20.25 -14.47
CA ASP A 29 -6.53 20.30 -15.92
C ASP A 29 -6.31 18.94 -16.60
N ARG A 30 -5.42 18.10 -16.05
CA ARG A 30 -5.07 16.78 -16.58
C ARG A 30 -4.90 15.73 -15.46
N PRO A 31 -6.00 15.19 -14.90
CA PRO A 31 -5.94 14.25 -13.78
C PRO A 31 -5.21 12.95 -14.10
N GLU A 32 -5.12 12.59 -15.39
CA GLU A 32 -4.31 11.49 -15.93
C GLU A 32 -2.83 11.57 -15.51
N LEU A 33 -2.31 12.78 -15.27
CA LEU A 33 -0.92 12.99 -14.83
C LEU A 33 -0.71 12.63 -13.36
N TYR A 34 -1.78 12.65 -12.56
CA TYR A 34 -1.73 12.25 -11.15
C TYR A 34 -1.89 10.73 -10.99
N PHE A 35 -2.86 10.14 -11.70
CA PHE A 35 -3.16 8.71 -11.63
C PHE A 35 -2.19 7.85 -12.45
N THR A 36 -0.90 7.96 -12.13
CA THR A 36 0.14 7.07 -12.66
C THR A 36 0.02 5.69 -12.04
N GLN A 37 0.65 4.67 -12.66
CA GLN A 37 0.61 3.30 -12.13
C GLN A 37 1.05 3.22 -10.65
N GLY A 38 2.13 3.90 -10.28
CA GLY A 38 2.63 3.90 -8.90
C GLY A 38 1.66 4.57 -7.91
N GLU A 39 1.02 5.67 -8.31
CA GLU A 39 0.01 6.32 -7.47
C GLU A 39 -1.26 5.47 -7.34
N CYS A 40 -1.66 4.79 -8.42
CA CYS A 40 -2.77 3.83 -8.39
C CYS A 40 -2.47 2.65 -7.46
N GLU A 41 -1.26 2.11 -7.45
CA GLU A 41 -0.86 1.06 -6.50
C GLU A 41 -0.84 1.57 -5.06
N ARG A 42 -0.34 2.78 -4.83
CA ARG A 42 -0.35 3.44 -3.51
C ARG A 42 -1.78 3.62 -2.99
N ILE A 43 -2.67 4.18 -3.82
CA ILE A 43 -4.09 4.38 -3.49
C ILE A 43 -4.76 3.03 -3.24
N ARG A 44 -4.48 2.02 -4.07
CA ARG A 44 -4.99 0.66 -3.89
C ARG A 44 -4.58 0.09 -2.53
N GLY A 45 -3.29 0.08 -2.22
CA GLY A 45 -2.79 -0.47 -0.96
C GLY A 45 -3.38 0.23 0.27
N GLU A 46 -3.57 1.53 0.20
CA GLU A 46 -4.18 2.28 1.29
C GLU A 46 -5.69 2.05 1.42
N LEU A 47 -6.43 1.99 0.30
CA LEU A 47 -7.84 1.62 0.32
C LEU A 47 -8.02 0.21 0.86
N GLN A 48 -7.17 -0.74 0.47
CA GLN A 48 -7.20 -2.11 0.99
C GLN A 48 -6.91 -2.14 2.50
N ARG A 49 -5.93 -1.34 2.99
CA ARG A 49 -5.65 -1.23 4.43
C ARG A 49 -6.83 -0.65 5.22
N GLN A 50 -7.48 0.40 4.72
CA GLN A 50 -8.58 1.05 5.44
C GLN A 50 -9.87 0.23 5.41
N SER A 51 -10.20 -0.33 4.24
CA SER A 51 -11.45 -1.08 4.06
C SER A 51 -11.36 -2.54 4.45
N SER A 52 -10.14 -3.08 4.63
CA SER A 52 -9.93 -4.53 4.72
C SER A 52 -10.58 -5.32 3.57
N CYS A 53 -10.86 -4.66 2.45
CA CYS A 53 -11.50 -5.25 1.26
C CYS A 53 -10.48 -5.42 0.14
N ARG A 54 -10.66 -6.47 -0.67
CA ARG A 54 -9.76 -6.76 -1.78
C ARG A 54 -10.15 -5.90 -2.98
N ILE A 55 -9.21 -5.06 -3.43
CA ILE A 55 -9.42 -4.21 -4.61
C ILE A 55 -8.60 -4.78 -5.76
N GLY A 56 -9.28 -5.41 -6.71
CA GLY A 56 -8.67 -5.95 -7.93
C GLY A 56 -8.38 -4.87 -8.98
N ASP A 57 -7.58 -5.21 -10.00
CA ASP A 57 -7.23 -4.29 -11.09
C ASP A 57 -8.43 -3.71 -11.84
N SER A 58 -9.45 -4.54 -12.11
CA SER A 58 -10.66 -4.09 -12.77
C SER A 58 -11.46 -3.07 -11.93
N GLN A 59 -11.49 -3.26 -10.61
CA GLN A 59 -12.18 -2.36 -9.68
C GLN A 59 -11.40 -1.05 -9.53
N MET A 60 -10.08 -1.13 -9.39
CA MET A 60 -9.20 0.03 -9.32
C MET A 60 -9.27 0.86 -10.59
N GLY A 61 -9.25 0.21 -11.77
CA GLY A 61 -9.41 0.89 -13.05
C GLY A 61 -10.73 1.65 -13.14
N ARG A 62 -11.82 1.07 -12.63
CA ARG A 62 -13.14 1.73 -12.58
C ARG A 62 -13.16 2.91 -11.61
N ILE A 63 -12.58 2.75 -10.41
CA ILE A 63 -12.45 3.84 -9.42
C ILE A 63 -11.72 5.03 -10.04
N VAL A 64 -10.55 4.77 -10.64
CA VAL A 64 -9.70 5.81 -11.21
C VAL A 64 -10.36 6.46 -12.41
N ALA A 65 -10.97 5.68 -13.31
CA ALA A 65 -11.68 6.23 -14.47
C ALA A 65 -12.82 7.16 -14.05
N THR A 66 -13.70 6.72 -13.14
CA THR A 66 -14.79 7.56 -12.64
C THR A 66 -14.26 8.80 -11.94
N TRP A 67 -13.22 8.67 -11.12
CA TRP A 67 -12.68 9.82 -10.41
C TRP A 67 -12.02 10.84 -11.36
N ILE A 68 -11.33 10.37 -12.40
CA ILE A 68 -10.79 11.22 -13.47
C ILE A 68 -11.91 11.98 -14.19
N GLU A 69 -12.99 11.31 -14.54
CA GLU A 69 -14.16 11.93 -15.19
C GLU A 69 -14.78 12.99 -14.28
N ASP A 70 -15.00 12.66 -13.01
CA ASP A 70 -15.56 13.59 -12.03
C ASP A 70 -14.69 14.84 -11.84
N ILE A 71 -13.36 14.66 -11.76
CA ILE A 71 -12.40 15.79 -11.66
C ILE A 71 -12.47 16.65 -12.93
N LYS A 72 -12.55 16.04 -14.13
CA LYS A 72 -12.69 16.77 -15.40
C LYS A 72 -14.00 17.55 -15.48
N GLU A 73 -15.06 17.05 -14.86
CA GLU A 73 -16.34 17.76 -14.73
C GLU A 73 -16.34 18.82 -13.61
N GLY A 74 -15.29 18.88 -12.80
CA GLY A 74 -15.11 19.83 -11.71
C GLY A 74 -15.74 19.40 -10.39
N TYR A 75 -16.14 18.13 -10.25
CA TYR A 75 -16.64 17.58 -9.00
C TYR A 75 -15.49 17.39 -8.00
N ARG A 76 -15.55 18.15 -6.91
CA ARG A 76 -14.61 18.01 -5.79
C ARG A 76 -14.95 16.88 -4.83
N HIS A 77 -16.17 16.37 -4.93
CA HIS A 77 -16.66 15.23 -4.16
C HIS A 77 -17.28 14.24 -5.13
N SER A 78 -16.71 13.05 -5.15
CA SER A 78 -17.14 11.91 -5.94
C SER A 78 -17.70 10.85 -5.00
N GLU A 79 -18.81 10.22 -5.36
CA GLU A 79 -19.34 9.08 -4.62
C GLU A 79 -19.45 7.89 -5.56
N LEU A 80 -18.83 6.78 -5.17
CA LEU A 80 -18.80 5.56 -5.94
C LEU A 80 -19.27 4.39 -5.08
N THR A 81 -20.26 3.67 -5.57
CA THR A 81 -20.75 2.45 -4.92
C THR A 81 -20.15 1.23 -5.62
N LEU A 82 -19.46 0.38 -4.85
CA LEU A 82 -18.78 -0.82 -5.35
C LEU A 82 -19.14 -2.03 -4.49
N ASP A 83 -19.20 -3.20 -5.12
CA ASP A 83 -19.26 -4.48 -4.42
C ASP A 83 -17.81 -4.96 -4.22
N LEU A 84 -17.26 -4.74 -3.02
CA LEU A 84 -15.88 -5.09 -2.70
C LEU A 84 -15.88 -6.29 -1.74
N PRO A 85 -15.33 -7.45 -2.17
CA PRO A 85 -15.24 -8.61 -1.29
C PRO A 85 -14.25 -8.34 -0.15
N LEU A 86 -14.60 -8.78 1.06
CA LEU A 86 -13.72 -8.74 2.24
C LEU A 86 -12.44 -9.55 1.96
N MET A 87 -11.28 -9.03 2.38
CA MET A 87 -10.03 -9.80 2.35
C MET A 87 -10.10 -10.91 3.41
N SER A 88 -9.81 -12.15 3.03
CA SER A 88 -9.55 -13.21 4.00
C SER A 88 -8.12 -13.08 4.55
N GLU A 89 -7.85 -13.65 5.72
CA GLU A 89 -6.53 -13.56 6.39
C GLU A 89 -5.35 -13.97 5.48
N GLY A 90 -5.56 -14.87 4.51
CA GLY A 90 -4.54 -15.28 3.54
C GLY A 90 -4.25 -14.28 2.41
N ASP A 91 -5.18 -13.35 2.13
CA ASP A 91 -5.00 -12.29 1.12
C ASP A 91 -4.19 -11.11 1.68
N MET A 92 -4.20 -10.91 3.00
CA MET A 92 -3.47 -9.83 3.67
C MET A 92 -1.94 -10.03 3.61
N ASP A 93 -1.48 -11.29 3.65
CA ASP A 93 -0.06 -11.66 3.51
C ASP A 93 0.48 -11.37 2.08
N ASN A 94 -0.40 -11.21 1.10
CA ASN A 94 -0.06 -10.90 -0.30
C ASN A 94 -0.18 -9.40 -0.65
N LEU A 95 -0.44 -8.52 0.32
CA LEU A 95 -0.26 -7.07 0.13
C LEU A 95 1.25 -6.80 0.01
N GLN A 96 1.78 -6.94 -1.21
CA GLN A 96 3.16 -6.57 -1.53
C GLN A 96 3.33 -5.07 -1.27
N GLU A 97 3.90 -4.73 -0.12
CA GLU A 97 4.49 -3.41 0.08
C GLU A 97 5.61 -3.23 -0.94
N SER A 98 5.43 -2.33 -1.92
CA SER A 98 6.49 -1.82 -2.80
C SER A 98 7.54 -0.98 -2.07
N GLY A 99 7.79 -1.26 -0.78
CA GLY A 99 9.05 -0.88 -0.14
C GLY A 99 10.19 -1.59 -0.85
N ASN A 100 11.41 -1.07 -0.73
CA ASN A 100 12.59 -1.67 -1.34
C ASN A 100 12.86 -3.05 -0.71
N GLN A 101 12.16 -4.10 -1.18
CA GLN A 101 12.24 -5.49 -0.70
C GLN A 101 13.52 -6.19 -1.19
N ALA A 102 14.50 -5.43 -1.67
CA ALA A 102 15.83 -5.96 -1.92
C ALA A 102 16.37 -6.46 -0.59
N ILE A 103 16.38 -7.78 -0.42
CA ILE A 103 17.15 -8.44 0.64
C ILE A 103 18.57 -7.89 0.47
N PRO A 104 19.13 -7.15 1.44
CA PRO A 104 20.51 -6.72 1.34
C PRO A 104 21.34 -7.99 1.18
N GLY A 105 22.18 -8.02 0.13
CA GLY A 105 23.01 -9.18 -0.14
C GLY A 105 23.71 -9.59 1.15
N ILE A 106 23.61 -10.87 1.51
CA ILE A 106 24.22 -11.41 2.71
C ILE A 106 25.74 -11.22 2.55
N ILE A 107 26.29 -10.16 3.14
CA ILE A 107 27.73 -10.01 3.29
C ILE A 107 28.11 -10.98 4.39
N ALA A 108 28.66 -12.13 4.02
CA ALA A 108 29.26 -13.02 5.00
C ALA A 108 30.34 -12.22 5.76
N PRO A 109 30.32 -12.21 7.10
CA PRO A 109 31.40 -11.58 7.85
C PRO A 109 32.70 -12.29 7.47
N ASP A 110 33.75 -11.52 7.18
CA ASP A 110 35.07 -12.08 6.98
C ASP A 110 35.58 -12.61 8.33
N LEU A 111 35.65 -13.93 8.46
CA LEU A 111 36.10 -14.61 9.67
C LEU A 111 37.61 -14.92 9.61
N SER A 112 38.35 -14.33 8.67
CA SER A 112 39.78 -14.64 8.49
C SER A 112 40.63 -14.16 9.67
N GLU A 113 40.13 -13.22 10.47
CA GLU A 113 40.80 -12.67 11.66
C GLU A 113 40.29 -13.26 12.99
N VAL A 114 39.34 -14.21 12.99
CA VAL A 114 38.85 -14.82 14.23
C VAL A 114 39.61 -16.10 14.56
N GLU A 115 40.53 -16.01 15.51
CA GLU A 115 41.16 -17.19 16.11
C GLU A 115 40.35 -17.65 17.34
N PRO A 116 40.09 -18.95 17.51
CA PRO A 116 39.45 -19.46 18.72
C PRO A 116 40.39 -19.24 19.91
N GLN A 117 40.03 -18.32 20.81
CA GLN A 117 40.67 -18.24 22.12
C GLN A 117 40.20 -19.46 22.93
N THR A 118 41.08 -20.45 23.08
CA THR A 118 40.85 -21.60 23.97
C THR A 118 40.61 -21.07 25.37
N GLY A 119 39.34 -21.04 25.79
CA GLY A 119 38.95 -20.67 27.14
C GLY A 119 39.62 -21.60 28.15
N ALA A 120 40.34 -21.04 29.11
CA ALA A 120 40.91 -21.80 30.21
C ALA A 120 39.76 -22.26 31.12
N LEU A 121 39.44 -23.56 31.11
CA LEU A 121 38.52 -24.15 32.08
C LEU A 121 39.13 -24.03 33.49
N PRO A 122 38.43 -23.45 34.48
CA PRO A 122 38.92 -23.45 35.85
C PRO A 122 38.97 -24.90 36.38
N PRO A 123 39.98 -25.26 37.19
CA PRO A 123 40.12 -26.62 37.69
C PRO A 123 38.94 -27.00 38.59
N LEU A 124 38.34 -28.16 38.33
CA LEU A 124 37.25 -28.71 39.13
C LEU A 124 37.79 -29.16 40.50
N ARG A 125 37.32 -28.51 41.56
CA ARG A 125 37.52 -28.96 42.94
C ARG A 125 36.53 -30.09 43.21
N LEU A 126 37.02 -31.33 43.23
CA LEU A 126 36.26 -32.48 43.73
C LEU A 126 36.37 -32.48 45.26
N SER A 127 35.24 -32.31 45.94
CA SER A 127 35.07 -32.39 47.39
C SER A 127 34.88 -33.83 47.86
#